data_AF-A0A2G6ESD0-F1
#
_entry.id   AF-A0A2G6ESD0-F1
#
_cell.length_a   1.000
_cell.length_b   1.000
_cell.length_c   1.000
_cell.angle_alpha   90.00
_cell.angle_beta   90.00
_cell.angle_gamma   90.00
#
_symmetry.space_group_name_H-M   'P 1'
#
loop_
_entity.id
_entity.type
_entity.pdbx_description
1 polymer ?
#
loop_
_entity_poly.entity_id
_entity_poly.type
_entity_poly.pdbx_seq_one_letter_code
_entity_poly.pdbx_strand_id
1 'polypeptide(L)'
;DPGALSAQGTASQPITFTSAQDTPSSGDWRGIKFYETTNADLSPMAHCIVEYAGAGSQAAISIERAGIIVTDSIIRDNQYYGLDLYHSPSVITHNIITTNGKYGIYIGSGLPTIENNVISNNAEYGIYNNSSDIIDAQNNWWGDPSGPYHPSYNPQGLGDRVSDNVNFSPWNDAMPSVDEDNDGIADNWERDHFGNLTTVNEFTDYDLDGFSDLREFLSGSDPENSQDIPVIIADSDSDMDIDGLDLVDLIFELDRHDCTHQAPCVYDLDNDGDVDDIDLKLFGEDFGRP
;
A
#
# COMPACT_ATOMS: atom_id res chain seq x y z
N ASP A 1 -31.61 20.91 1.71
CA ASP A 1 -30.21 21.23 1.39
C ASP A 1 -29.38 19.96 1.38
N PRO A 2 -28.54 19.75 0.36
CA PRO A 2 -27.61 18.62 0.32
C PRO A 2 -26.62 18.69 1.48
N GLY A 3 -26.28 17.54 2.06
CA GLY A 3 -25.24 17.42 3.09
C GLY A 3 -23.86 17.18 2.46
N ALA A 4 -22.80 17.47 3.21
CA ALA A 4 -21.42 17.20 2.81
C ALA A 4 -20.59 16.73 4.01
N LEU A 5 -19.58 15.88 3.75
CA LEU A 5 -18.59 15.45 4.74
C LEU A 5 -17.19 15.62 4.15
N SER A 6 -16.56 16.76 4.39
CA SER A 6 -15.14 16.95 4.07
C SER A 6 -14.28 16.36 5.18
N ALA A 7 -13.68 15.20 4.94
CA ALA A 7 -12.79 14.52 5.88
C ALA A 7 -11.40 14.37 5.24
N GLN A 8 -10.55 15.37 5.42
CA GLN A 8 -9.22 15.42 4.81
C GLN A 8 -8.19 15.56 5.95
N GLY A 9 -7.64 14.44 6.39
CA GLY A 9 -6.50 14.41 7.31
C GLY A 9 -5.18 14.63 6.57
N THR A 10 -4.09 14.36 7.26
CA THR A 10 -2.76 14.16 6.68
C THR A 10 -2.22 12.81 7.16
N ALA A 11 -1.15 12.31 6.55
CA ALA A 11 -0.51 11.08 7.01
C ALA A 11 -0.19 11.15 8.52
N SER A 12 0.54 12.20 8.94
CA SER A 12 0.89 12.45 10.35
C SER A 12 -0.28 12.75 11.29
N GLN A 13 -1.46 13.09 10.77
CA GLN A 13 -2.65 13.48 11.54
C GLN A 13 -3.91 12.97 10.85
N PRO A 14 -4.16 11.65 10.88
CA PRO A 14 -5.30 11.07 10.20
C PRO A 14 -6.60 11.39 10.94
N ILE A 15 -7.71 11.40 10.21
CA ILE A 15 -9.05 11.53 10.80
C ILE A 15 -9.59 10.13 11.09
N THR A 16 -9.79 9.79 12.36
CA THR A 16 -10.31 8.48 12.76
C THR A 16 -11.83 8.51 13.01
N PHE A 17 -12.55 7.67 12.28
CA PHE A 17 -13.94 7.29 12.53
C PHE A 17 -13.96 5.89 13.17
N THR A 18 -14.21 5.83 14.48
CA THR A 18 -14.08 4.60 15.27
C THR A 18 -15.17 4.48 16.34
N SER A 19 -15.19 3.36 17.04
CA SER A 19 -16.07 3.12 18.18
C SER A 19 -15.73 4.05 19.36
N ALA A 20 -16.77 4.47 20.10
CA ALA A 20 -16.60 5.21 21.35
C ALA A 20 -16.57 4.29 22.59
N GLN A 21 -16.55 2.97 22.41
CA GLN A 21 -16.48 2.01 23.52
C GLN A 21 -15.07 1.90 24.09
N ASP A 22 -14.95 1.61 25.39
CA ASP A 22 -13.66 1.38 26.06
C ASP A 22 -12.90 0.17 25.50
N THR A 23 -13.62 -0.76 24.87
CA THR A 23 -13.05 -1.91 24.15
C THR A 23 -13.78 -2.04 22.81
N PRO A 24 -13.26 -1.40 21.75
CA PRO A 24 -13.90 -1.42 20.44
C PRO A 24 -14.13 -2.84 19.91
N SER A 25 -15.26 -3.05 19.28
CA SER A 25 -15.63 -4.30 18.61
C SER A 25 -16.25 -4.03 17.25
N SER A 26 -15.97 -4.89 16.28
CA SER A 26 -16.52 -4.73 14.94
C SER A 26 -18.06 -4.78 14.97
N GLY A 27 -18.69 -3.77 14.38
CA GLY A 27 -20.14 -3.61 14.39
C GLY A 27 -20.68 -2.79 15.56
N ASP A 28 -19.84 -2.05 16.28
CA ASP A 28 -20.25 -1.12 17.33
C ASP A 28 -21.08 0.05 16.77
N TRP A 29 -20.84 0.42 15.51
CA TRP A 29 -21.57 1.48 14.82
C TRP A 29 -21.84 1.09 13.36
N ARG A 30 -22.74 1.83 12.70
CA ARG A 30 -23.25 1.44 11.38
C ARG A 30 -22.28 1.67 10.23
N GLY A 31 -21.57 2.79 10.23
CA GLY A 31 -20.79 3.27 9.09
C GLY A 31 -21.22 4.67 8.62
N ILE A 32 -20.45 5.19 7.67
CA ILE A 32 -20.65 6.48 6.99
C ILE A 32 -21.50 6.24 5.73
N LYS A 33 -22.43 7.15 5.45
CA LYS A 33 -23.34 7.01 4.30
C LYS A 33 -23.40 8.27 3.45
N PHE A 34 -23.18 8.07 2.16
CA PHE A 34 -23.38 9.06 1.12
C PHE A 34 -24.54 8.60 0.23
N TYR A 35 -25.53 9.47 0.06
CA TYR A 35 -26.71 9.23 -0.78
C TYR A 35 -26.71 10.16 -2.00
N GLU A 36 -27.70 9.99 -2.90
CA GLU A 36 -27.84 10.78 -4.14
C GLU A 36 -27.85 12.30 -3.96
N THR A 37 -28.25 12.78 -2.77
CA THR A 37 -28.31 14.21 -2.45
C THR A 37 -27.05 14.73 -1.77
N THR A 38 -25.99 13.91 -1.65
CA THR A 38 -24.69 14.35 -1.15
C THR A 38 -24.09 15.37 -2.10
N ASN A 39 -23.54 16.45 -1.56
CA ASN A 39 -22.64 17.30 -2.34
C ASN A 39 -21.27 16.62 -2.44
N ALA A 40 -21.09 15.84 -3.50
CA ALA A 40 -19.90 15.04 -3.76
C ALA A 40 -18.61 15.87 -3.79
N ASP A 41 -18.64 17.04 -4.45
CA ASP A 41 -17.50 17.94 -4.59
C ASP A 41 -16.95 18.45 -3.24
N LEU A 42 -17.80 18.46 -2.20
CA LEU A 42 -17.45 18.89 -0.85
C LEU A 42 -17.31 17.72 0.12
N SER A 43 -17.28 16.49 -0.38
CA SER A 43 -17.22 15.28 0.44
C SER A 43 -16.01 14.37 0.22
N PRO A 44 -14.79 14.89 -0.07
CA PRO A 44 -13.62 14.02 -0.20
C PRO A 44 -13.25 13.40 1.16
N MET A 45 -12.74 12.17 1.10
CA MET A 45 -12.12 11.45 2.21
C MET A 45 -10.65 11.19 1.89
N ALA A 46 -9.74 11.77 2.66
CA ALA A 46 -8.29 11.60 2.53
C ALA A 46 -7.66 11.40 3.91
N HIS A 47 -6.67 10.50 4.04
CA HIS A 47 -6.01 10.19 5.31
C HIS A 47 -7.01 9.92 6.45
N CYS A 48 -8.00 9.10 6.16
CA CYS A 48 -9.01 8.68 7.11
C CYS A 48 -8.73 7.26 7.62
N ILE A 49 -9.08 6.98 8.87
CA ILE A 49 -9.15 5.61 9.41
C ILE A 49 -10.62 5.31 9.71
N VAL A 50 -11.18 4.27 9.11
CA VAL A 50 -12.57 3.83 9.34
C VAL A 50 -12.57 2.41 9.87
N GLU A 51 -12.92 2.26 11.15
CA GLU A 51 -12.81 0.98 11.85
C GLU A 51 -13.97 0.69 12.81
N TYR A 52 -14.15 -0.60 13.12
CA TYR A 52 -15.18 -1.13 14.01
C TYR A 52 -16.63 -0.84 13.60
N ALA A 53 -16.86 -0.47 12.34
CA ALA A 53 -18.19 -0.24 11.79
C ALA A 53 -18.88 -1.55 11.38
N GLY A 54 -20.05 -1.43 10.74
CA GLY A 54 -20.75 -2.52 10.07
C GLY A 54 -21.96 -3.10 10.80
N ALA A 55 -22.47 -2.41 11.82
CA ALA A 55 -23.64 -2.82 12.57
C ALA A 55 -24.85 -3.07 11.66
N GLY A 56 -25.45 -4.27 11.77
CA GLY A 56 -26.64 -4.63 10.98
C GLY A 56 -26.34 -4.91 9.52
N SER A 57 -25.17 -5.51 9.23
CA SER A 57 -24.74 -5.89 7.87
C SER A 57 -24.62 -4.69 6.93
N GLN A 58 -24.10 -3.58 7.44
CA GLN A 58 -23.84 -2.37 6.65
C GLN A 58 -22.36 -2.27 6.33
N ALA A 59 -22.01 -1.64 5.22
CA ALA A 59 -20.61 -1.31 4.96
C ALA A 59 -20.10 -0.22 5.92
N ALA A 60 -18.79 -0.20 6.16
CA ALA A 60 -18.15 0.88 6.90
C ALA A 60 -18.33 2.23 6.17
N ILE A 61 -18.21 2.21 4.85
CA ILE A 61 -18.51 3.34 3.96
C ILE A 61 -19.51 2.87 2.89
N SER A 62 -20.69 3.46 2.86
CA SER A 62 -21.72 3.16 1.85
C SER A 62 -21.96 4.39 0.98
N ILE A 63 -21.77 4.23 -0.33
CA ILE A 63 -21.90 5.29 -1.33
C ILE A 63 -22.96 4.88 -2.36
N GLU A 64 -24.12 5.53 -2.25
CA GLU A 64 -25.28 5.28 -3.11
C GLU A 64 -25.52 6.48 -4.03
N ARG A 65 -25.38 6.26 -5.35
CA ARG A 65 -25.66 7.26 -6.41
C ARG A 65 -24.88 8.56 -6.24
N ALA A 66 -23.65 8.48 -5.73
CA ALA A 66 -22.71 9.59 -5.58
C ALA A 66 -21.30 9.16 -5.99
N GLY A 67 -20.47 10.11 -6.41
CA GLY A 67 -19.05 9.88 -6.72
C GLY A 67 -18.17 10.53 -5.66
N ILE A 68 -17.70 9.74 -4.69
CA ILE A 68 -16.83 10.21 -3.62
C ILE A 68 -15.39 9.81 -3.96
N ILE A 69 -14.44 10.70 -3.66
CA ILE A 69 -13.02 10.37 -3.72
C ILE A 69 -12.61 9.89 -2.33
N VAL A 70 -12.11 8.66 -2.26
CA VAL A 70 -11.55 8.05 -1.04
C VAL A 70 -10.11 7.72 -1.35
N THR A 71 -9.18 8.44 -0.72
CA THR A 71 -7.74 8.30 -0.98
C THR A 71 -6.95 8.20 0.31
N ASP A 72 -5.78 7.54 0.26
CA ASP A 72 -4.79 7.54 1.33
C ASP A 72 -5.36 7.12 2.69
N SER A 73 -6.39 6.27 2.70
CA SER A 73 -7.19 5.94 3.88
C SER A 73 -7.11 4.46 4.25
N ILE A 74 -7.31 4.18 5.53
CA ILE A 74 -7.34 2.82 6.09
C ILE A 74 -8.79 2.45 6.41
N ILE A 75 -9.31 1.40 5.78
CA ILE A 75 -10.64 0.84 6.02
C ILE A 75 -10.49 -0.59 6.54
N ARG A 76 -10.61 -0.76 7.87
CA ARG A 76 -10.28 -2.03 8.53
C ARG A 76 -11.17 -2.43 9.69
N ASP A 77 -11.10 -3.69 10.09
CA ASP A 77 -11.75 -4.22 11.30
C ASP A 77 -13.26 -3.97 11.38
N ASN A 78 -13.92 -3.90 10.23
CA ASN A 78 -15.35 -3.69 10.14
C ASN A 78 -16.09 -5.03 10.08
N GLN A 79 -17.29 -5.09 10.65
CA GLN A 79 -18.05 -6.35 10.80
C GLN A 79 -18.52 -6.94 9.46
N TYR A 80 -18.61 -6.12 8.41
CA TYR A 80 -19.20 -6.51 7.14
C TYR A 80 -18.34 -6.06 5.95
N TYR A 81 -18.83 -5.21 5.06
CA TYR A 81 -18.03 -4.68 3.95
C TYR A 81 -17.17 -3.49 4.42
N GLY A 82 -15.98 -3.33 3.85
CA GLY A 82 -15.25 -2.07 3.96
C GLY A 82 -16.02 -0.96 3.22
N LEU A 83 -16.19 -1.13 1.92
CA LEU A 83 -16.95 -0.22 1.05
C LEU A 83 -18.14 -0.91 0.36
N ASP A 84 -19.24 -0.19 0.20
CA ASP A 84 -20.40 -0.56 -0.63
C ASP A 84 -20.67 0.55 -1.65
N LEU A 85 -20.49 0.21 -2.93
CA LEU A 85 -20.61 1.12 -4.05
C LEU A 85 -21.85 0.74 -4.88
N TYR A 86 -22.90 1.57 -4.83
CA TYR A 86 -24.16 1.33 -5.54
C TYR A 86 -24.50 2.50 -6.48
N HIS A 87 -24.52 2.26 -7.79
CA HIS A 87 -24.58 3.29 -8.83
C HIS A 87 -23.54 4.40 -8.62
N SER A 88 -22.33 4.02 -8.23
CA SER A 88 -21.29 4.94 -7.77
C SER A 88 -20.13 4.99 -8.77
N PRO A 89 -19.76 6.18 -9.28
CA PRO A 89 -18.54 6.38 -10.07
C PRO A 89 -17.36 6.84 -9.18
N SER A 90 -17.31 6.37 -7.92
CA SER A 90 -16.31 6.81 -6.95
C SER A 90 -14.88 6.44 -7.37
N VAL A 91 -13.90 7.21 -6.88
CA VAL A 91 -12.47 6.96 -7.10
C VAL A 91 -11.89 6.48 -5.78
N ILE A 92 -11.33 5.28 -5.78
CA ILE A 92 -10.78 4.59 -4.61
C ILE A 92 -9.31 4.31 -4.91
N THR A 93 -8.39 5.10 -4.36
CA THR A 93 -6.96 5.04 -4.68
C THR A 93 -6.08 5.12 -3.45
N HIS A 94 -4.92 4.46 -3.42
CA HIS A 94 -3.95 4.55 -2.30
C HIS A 94 -4.54 4.20 -0.93
N ASN A 95 -5.58 3.36 -0.88
CA ASN A 95 -6.19 2.94 0.38
C ASN A 95 -5.66 1.59 0.85
N ILE A 96 -5.66 1.37 2.16
CA ILE A 96 -5.49 0.05 2.79
C ILE A 96 -6.87 -0.47 3.21
N ILE A 97 -7.36 -1.51 2.54
CA ILE A 97 -8.68 -2.10 2.75
C ILE A 97 -8.49 -3.54 3.25
N THR A 98 -8.56 -3.73 4.56
CA THR A 98 -8.12 -4.99 5.17
C THR A 98 -8.97 -5.46 6.35
N THR A 99 -8.97 -6.76 6.65
CA THR A 99 -9.62 -7.33 7.85
C THR A 99 -11.11 -6.96 7.96
N ASN A 100 -11.79 -6.77 6.83
CA ASN A 100 -13.25 -6.57 6.83
C ASN A 100 -13.95 -7.93 6.88
N GLY A 101 -14.97 -8.04 7.73
CA GLY A 101 -15.65 -9.29 8.08
C GLY A 101 -16.38 -9.97 6.93
N LYS A 102 -16.39 -9.37 5.73
CA LYS A 102 -16.89 -10.00 4.50
C LYS A 102 -16.09 -9.59 3.26
N TYR A 103 -16.44 -8.47 2.64
CA TYR A 103 -15.79 -8.00 1.41
C TYR A 103 -14.98 -6.74 1.70
N GLY A 104 -13.81 -6.58 1.08
CA GLY A 104 -13.13 -5.29 1.09
C GLY A 104 -14.02 -4.23 0.42
N ILE A 105 -14.39 -4.50 -0.83
CA ILE A 105 -15.28 -3.65 -1.63
C ILE A 105 -16.41 -4.49 -2.24
N TYR A 106 -17.65 -4.09 -1.97
CA TYR A 106 -18.83 -4.58 -2.67
C TYR A 106 -19.26 -3.58 -3.75
N ILE A 107 -19.51 -4.07 -4.96
CA ILE A 107 -19.99 -3.26 -6.07
C ILE A 107 -21.36 -3.77 -6.48
N GLY A 108 -22.40 -3.03 -6.11
CA GLY A 108 -23.76 -3.34 -6.53
C GLY A 108 -24.05 -2.91 -7.96
N SER A 109 -23.45 -1.81 -8.41
CA SER A 109 -23.54 -1.23 -9.76
C SER A 109 -22.72 0.05 -9.86
N GLY A 110 -22.41 0.51 -11.08
CA GLY A 110 -21.59 1.69 -11.33
C GLY A 110 -20.24 1.31 -11.93
N LEU A 111 -19.41 2.33 -12.17
CA LEU A 111 -18.09 2.18 -12.77
C LEU A 111 -17.07 2.97 -11.93
N PRO A 112 -16.78 2.53 -10.70
CA PRO A 112 -15.72 3.14 -9.90
C PRO A 112 -14.35 2.87 -10.50
N THR A 113 -13.40 3.76 -10.22
CA THR A 113 -11.97 3.54 -10.44
C THR A 113 -11.37 3.01 -9.15
N ILE A 114 -10.70 1.86 -9.20
CA ILE A 114 -10.10 1.20 -8.04
C ILE A 114 -8.66 0.81 -8.41
N GLU A 115 -7.68 1.64 -8.06
CA GLU A 115 -6.28 1.40 -8.43
C GLU A 115 -5.33 1.82 -7.30
N ASN A 116 -4.12 1.27 -7.27
CA ASN A 116 -3.08 1.58 -6.28
C ASN A 116 -3.53 1.36 -4.83
N ASN A 117 -4.44 0.43 -4.57
CA ASN A 117 -4.86 0.07 -3.21
C ASN A 117 -4.16 -1.19 -2.73
N VAL A 118 -4.04 -1.32 -1.41
CA VAL A 118 -3.76 -2.57 -0.71
C VAL A 118 -5.09 -3.19 -0.30
N ILE A 119 -5.44 -4.33 -0.90
CA ILE A 119 -6.68 -5.07 -0.62
C ILE A 119 -6.29 -6.47 -0.16
N SER A 120 -6.30 -6.70 1.16
CA SER A 120 -5.78 -7.95 1.73
C SER A 120 -6.55 -8.37 2.97
N ASN A 121 -6.53 -9.65 3.30
CA ASN A 121 -7.11 -10.21 4.53
C ASN A 121 -8.61 -9.91 4.71
N ASN A 122 -9.37 -9.72 3.63
CA ASN A 122 -10.83 -9.61 3.72
C ASN A 122 -11.46 -11.01 3.71
N ALA A 123 -12.48 -11.22 4.56
CA ALA A 123 -12.88 -12.57 4.96
C ALA A 123 -13.41 -13.47 3.82
N GLU A 124 -14.02 -12.90 2.78
CA GLU A 124 -14.56 -13.66 1.63
C GLU A 124 -14.00 -13.23 0.27
N TYR A 125 -13.94 -11.92 0.02
CA TYR A 125 -13.45 -11.34 -1.25
C TYR A 125 -12.76 -9.99 -0.97
N GLY A 126 -11.68 -9.70 -1.68
CA GLY A 126 -11.15 -8.34 -1.76
C GLY A 126 -12.15 -7.44 -2.47
N ILE A 127 -12.56 -7.83 -3.69
CA ILE A 127 -13.63 -7.16 -4.44
C ILE A 127 -14.69 -8.18 -4.87
N TYR A 128 -15.95 -7.89 -4.53
CA TYR A 128 -17.12 -8.60 -5.02
C TYR A 128 -17.97 -7.69 -5.91
N ASN A 129 -17.95 -7.93 -7.21
CA ASN A 129 -18.81 -7.30 -8.18
C ASN A 129 -20.11 -8.10 -8.38
N ASN A 130 -21.23 -7.51 -7.97
CA ASN A 130 -22.57 -8.08 -8.14
C ASN A 130 -23.30 -7.55 -9.39
N SER A 131 -22.60 -6.79 -10.24
CA SER A 131 -23.11 -6.24 -11.49
C SER A 131 -22.63 -7.04 -12.71
N SER A 132 -23.16 -6.70 -13.89
CA SER A 132 -22.73 -7.27 -15.17
C SER A 132 -21.60 -6.47 -15.84
N ASP A 133 -21.29 -5.27 -15.34
CA ASP A 133 -20.24 -4.43 -15.91
C ASP A 133 -18.88 -4.93 -15.45
N ILE A 134 -17.85 -4.76 -16.30
CA ILE A 134 -16.48 -5.05 -15.94
C ILE A 134 -15.94 -3.87 -15.13
N ILE A 135 -15.50 -4.15 -13.91
CA ILE A 135 -14.89 -3.15 -13.03
C ILE A 135 -13.40 -3.18 -13.25
N ASP A 136 -12.82 -2.00 -13.49
CA ASP A 136 -11.38 -1.84 -13.56
C ASP A 136 -10.78 -1.80 -12.15
N ALA A 137 -9.94 -2.78 -11.85
CA ALA A 137 -9.27 -2.97 -10.56
C ALA A 137 -7.78 -3.34 -10.75
N GLN A 138 -7.17 -2.80 -11.82
CA GLN A 138 -5.75 -2.97 -12.10
C GLN A 138 -4.87 -2.23 -11.08
N ASN A 139 -3.58 -2.59 -11.01
CA ASN A 139 -2.56 -1.93 -10.19
C ASN A 139 -2.88 -1.93 -8.68
N ASN A 140 -3.62 -2.92 -8.18
CA ASN A 140 -3.82 -3.12 -6.75
C ASN A 140 -2.92 -4.26 -6.25
N TRP A 141 -2.52 -4.18 -4.98
CA TRP A 141 -1.91 -5.27 -4.23
C TRP A 141 -2.98 -6.10 -3.54
N TRP A 142 -2.91 -7.43 -3.70
CA TRP A 142 -3.97 -8.34 -3.23
C TRP A 142 -3.60 -9.11 -1.96
N GLY A 143 -2.51 -8.73 -1.30
CA GLY A 143 -1.99 -9.42 -0.12
C GLY A 143 -0.99 -10.55 -0.41
N ASP A 144 -0.67 -10.82 -1.68
CA ASP A 144 0.35 -11.80 -2.08
C ASP A 144 0.90 -11.47 -3.49
N PRO A 145 2.21 -11.73 -3.78
CA PRO A 145 2.82 -11.47 -5.09
C PRO A 145 2.14 -12.19 -6.25
N SER A 146 1.55 -13.36 -5.98
CA SER A 146 0.80 -14.13 -6.98
C SER A 146 -0.55 -13.50 -7.37
N GLY A 147 -0.93 -12.39 -6.74
CA GLY A 147 -2.16 -11.65 -7.02
C GLY A 147 -3.41 -12.30 -6.44
N PRO A 148 -4.61 -11.82 -6.84
CA PRO A 148 -5.86 -12.26 -6.24
C PRO A 148 -6.24 -13.65 -6.72
N TYR A 149 -6.87 -14.44 -5.85
CA TYR A 149 -7.47 -15.70 -6.28
C TYR A 149 -8.67 -15.46 -7.22
N HIS A 150 -8.62 -16.02 -8.42
CA HIS A 150 -9.80 -16.17 -9.30
C HIS A 150 -9.83 -17.56 -9.95
N PRO A 151 -10.92 -18.35 -9.81
CA PRO A 151 -10.94 -19.76 -10.18
C PRO A 151 -10.63 -20.05 -11.66
N SER A 152 -10.93 -19.11 -12.57
CA SER A 152 -10.70 -19.29 -14.01
C SER A 152 -9.54 -18.48 -14.59
N TYR A 153 -9.14 -17.40 -13.94
CA TYR A 153 -8.21 -16.41 -14.51
C TYR A 153 -6.90 -16.29 -13.73
N ASN A 154 -6.93 -16.59 -12.42
CA ASN A 154 -5.74 -16.71 -11.58
C ASN A 154 -5.94 -17.78 -10.48
N PRO A 155 -6.02 -19.08 -10.82
CA PRO A 155 -6.36 -20.14 -9.88
C PRO A 155 -5.25 -20.46 -8.86
N GLN A 156 -4.06 -19.91 -9.04
CA GLN A 156 -2.92 -20.07 -8.13
C GLN A 156 -2.68 -18.82 -7.27
N GLY A 157 -3.41 -17.72 -7.51
CA GLY A 157 -3.31 -16.52 -6.68
C GLY A 157 -3.64 -16.85 -5.22
N LEU A 158 -2.77 -16.43 -4.31
CA LEU A 158 -2.90 -16.63 -2.86
C LEU A 158 -3.44 -15.38 -2.15
N GLY A 159 -3.54 -14.25 -2.86
CA GLY A 159 -4.14 -13.03 -2.35
C GLY A 159 -5.67 -13.10 -2.26
N ASP A 160 -6.26 -11.99 -1.82
CA ASP A 160 -7.69 -11.82 -1.64
C ASP A 160 -8.47 -12.20 -2.90
N ARG A 161 -9.56 -12.94 -2.71
CA ARG A 161 -10.39 -13.42 -3.82
C ARG A 161 -11.11 -12.29 -4.54
N VAL A 162 -11.24 -12.41 -5.85
CA VAL A 162 -12.11 -11.55 -6.67
C VAL A 162 -13.24 -12.33 -7.33
N SER A 163 -14.38 -11.68 -7.55
CA SER A 163 -15.50 -12.25 -8.31
C SER A 163 -15.27 -12.19 -9.82
N ASP A 164 -16.19 -12.77 -10.59
CA ASP A 164 -16.27 -12.52 -12.03
C ASP A 164 -16.47 -11.00 -12.30
N ASN A 165 -16.11 -10.57 -13.52
CA ASN A 165 -16.21 -9.18 -13.98
C ASN A 165 -15.39 -8.16 -13.17
N VAL A 166 -14.31 -8.59 -12.53
CA VAL A 166 -13.28 -7.70 -11.97
C VAL A 166 -12.03 -7.84 -12.83
N ASN A 167 -11.60 -6.76 -13.47
CA ASN A 167 -10.34 -6.70 -14.22
C ASN A 167 -9.19 -6.37 -13.26
N PHE A 168 -8.49 -7.39 -12.79
CA PHE A 168 -7.45 -7.27 -11.76
C PHE A 168 -6.02 -7.37 -12.30
N SER A 169 -5.84 -7.45 -13.62
CA SER A 169 -4.52 -7.66 -14.25
C SER A 169 -4.16 -6.49 -15.18
N PRO A 170 -2.97 -5.87 -15.02
CA PRO A 170 -1.92 -6.24 -14.07
C PRO A 170 -2.31 -5.93 -12.61
N TRP A 171 -1.72 -6.69 -11.69
CA TRP A 171 -1.71 -6.41 -10.25
C TRP A 171 -0.30 -6.02 -9.82
N ASN A 172 -0.17 -5.37 -8.66
CA ASN A 172 1.14 -5.15 -8.06
C ASN A 172 1.60 -6.48 -7.45
N ASP A 173 2.82 -6.92 -7.75
CA ASP A 173 3.44 -8.14 -7.24
C ASP A 173 4.36 -7.90 -6.04
N ALA A 174 4.46 -6.64 -5.59
CA ALA A 174 4.99 -6.24 -4.30
C ALA A 174 3.94 -5.42 -3.51
N MET A 175 3.96 -5.56 -2.18
CA MET A 175 3.19 -4.70 -1.31
C MET A 175 3.68 -3.25 -1.46
N PRO A 176 2.80 -2.27 -1.74
CA PRO A 176 3.16 -0.87 -1.75
C PRO A 176 3.72 -0.51 -0.38
N SER A 177 4.99 -0.09 -0.35
CA SER A 177 5.59 0.58 0.77
C SER A 177 4.93 1.94 0.92
N VAL A 178 4.03 2.08 1.90
CA VAL A 178 3.67 3.42 2.38
C VAL A 178 4.87 3.87 3.18
N ASP A 179 5.37 5.08 2.93
CA ASP A 179 6.48 5.71 3.64
C ASP A 179 5.99 7.11 4.04
N GLU A 180 5.43 7.20 5.25
CA GLU A 180 4.72 8.37 5.77
C GLU A 180 5.67 9.51 6.13
N ASP A 181 6.90 9.21 6.54
CA ASP A 181 7.92 10.19 6.90
C ASP A 181 8.99 10.43 5.82
N ASN A 182 8.91 9.72 4.69
CA ASN A 182 9.70 9.87 3.47
C ASN A 182 11.18 9.62 3.71
N ASP A 183 11.50 8.55 4.43
CA ASP A 183 12.87 8.09 4.67
C ASP A 183 13.23 6.84 3.85
N GLY A 184 12.42 6.48 2.85
CA GLY A 184 12.65 5.34 1.98
C GLY A 184 12.35 3.99 2.62
N ILE A 185 11.97 3.95 3.90
CA ILE A 185 11.58 2.72 4.60
C ILE A 185 10.06 2.63 4.66
N ALA A 186 9.53 1.43 4.44
CA ALA A 186 8.07 1.25 4.49
C ALA A 186 7.54 1.26 5.94
N ASP A 187 6.50 2.06 6.21
CA ASP A 187 5.74 2.15 7.45
C ASP A 187 5.43 0.79 8.09
N ASN A 188 5.01 -0.16 7.26
CA ASN A 188 4.64 -1.48 7.75
C ASN A 188 5.85 -2.24 8.26
N TRP A 189 7.00 -2.11 7.59
CA TRP A 189 8.26 -2.68 8.04
C TRP A 189 8.71 -2.04 9.36
N GLU A 190 8.68 -0.71 9.44
CA GLU A 190 9.05 0.01 10.68
C GLU A 190 8.13 -0.35 11.86
N ARG A 191 6.82 -0.47 11.61
CA ARG A 191 5.85 -0.84 12.64
C ARG A 191 5.98 -2.30 13.07
N ASP A 192 6.32 -3.19 12.15
CA ASP A 192 6.47 -4.62 12.47
C ASP A 192 7.72 -4.87 13.33
N HIS A 193 8.84 -4.18 13.06
CA HIS A 193 10.08 -4.31 13.83
C HIS A 193 10.13 -3.41 15.08
N PHE A 194 9.70 -2.15 14.96
CA PHE A 194 9.94 -1.13 16.01
C PHE A 194 8.67 -0.53 16.61
N GLY A 195 7.49 -0.86 16.07
CA GLY A 195 6.20 -0.41 16.56
C GLY A 195 5.90 1.07 16.35
N ASN A 196 6.75 1.81 15.64
CA ASN A 196 6.59 3.24 15.32
C ASN A 196 7.46 3.64 14.11
N LEU A 197 7.17 4.80 13.53
CA LEU A 197 7.81 5.35 12.32
C LEU A 197 9.00 6.28 12.62
N THR A 198 9.69 6.12 13.75
CA THR A 198 10.72 7.10 14.17
C THR A 198 11.93 6.48 14.83
N THR A 199 11.90 5.16 15.05
CA THR A 199 13.02 4.44 15.65
C THR A 199 14.17 4.35 14.67
N VAL A 200 13.83 4.13 13.40
CA VAL A 200 14.74 3.93 12.29
C VAL A 200 14.46 4.96 11.22
N ASN A 201 15.42 5.15 10.33
CA ASN A 201 15.30 5.91 9.11
C ASN A 201 16.35 5.51 8.09
N GLU A 202 16.47 6.29 7.01
CA GLU A 202 17.42 6.04 5.94
C GLU A 202 18.88 5.98 6.41
N PHE A 203 19.23 6.49 7.59
CA PHE A 203 20.60 6.60 8.09
C PHE A 203 20.89 5.83 9.38
N THR A 204 19.88 5.33 10.08
CA THR A 204 20.10 4.58 11.31
C THR A 204 20.67 3.20 11.02
N ASP A 205 21.30 2.61 12.03
CA ASP A 205 21.85 1.25 12.06
C ASP A 205 21.47 0.72 13.45
N TYR A 206 20.29 0.10 13.55
CA TYR A 206 19.70 -0.23 14.86
C TYR A 206 20.48 -1.32 15.59
N ASP A 207 20.95 -2.34 14.88
CA ASP A 207 21.64 -3.49 15.48
C ASP A 207 23.17 -3.41 15.49
N LEU A 208 23.73 -2.36 14.87
CA LEU A 208 25.15 -2.01 14.84
C LEU A 208 26.02 -3.00 14.05
N ASP A 209 25.50 -3.57 12.97
CA ASP A 209 26.24 -4.44 12.05
C ASP A 209 27.02 -3.65 10.97
N GLY A 210 26.77 -2.35 10.87
CA GLY A 210 27.40 -1.43 9.94
C GLY A 210 26.71 -1.30 8.58
N PHE A 211 25.48 -1.78 8.44
CA PHE A 211 24.55 -1.45 7.36
C PHE A 211 23.40 -0.60 7.91
N SER A 212 22.79 0.23 7.06
CA SER A 212 21.66 1.05 7.51
C SER A 212 20.35 0.28 7.56
N ASP A 213 19.39 0.71 8.38
CA ASP A 213 18.05 0.09 8.44
C ASP A 213 17.34 0.13 7.07
N LEU A 214 17.58 1.17 6.25
CA LEU A 214 17.13 1.22 4.86
C LEU A 214 17.76 0.09 4.01
N ARG A 215 19.05 -0.17 4.19
CA ARG A 215 19.74 -1.26 3.50
C ARG A 215 19.15 -2.62 3.85
N GLU A 216 18.79 -2.79 5.11
CA GLU A 216 18.16 -4.01 5.61
C GLU A 216 16.75 -4.18 5.06
N PHE A 217 15.95 -3.11 5.07
CA PHE A 217 14.64 -3.07 4.42
C PHE A 217 14.72 -3.48 2.94
N LEU A 218 15.64 -2.88 2.16
CA LEU A 218 15.81 -3.18 0.73
C LEU A 218 16.29 -4.61 0.46
N SER A 219 17.12 -5.18 1.36
CA SER A 219 17.66 -6.54 1.22
C SER A 219 16.79 -7.63 1.84
N GLY A 220 15.84 -7.26 2.69
CA GLY A 220 15.00 -8.16 3.48
C GLY A 220 15.75 -8.86 4.63
N SER A 221 16.83 -8.27 5.14
CA SER A 221 17.50 -8.74 6.37
C SER A 221 16.79 -8.27 7.64
N ASP A 222 17.08 -8.93 8.77
CA ASP A 222 16.47 -8.63 10.08
C ASP A 222 17.21 -7.50 10.83
N PRO A 223 16.62 -6.29 10.96
CA PRO A 223 17.26 -5.11 11.53
C PRO A 223 17.44 -5.15 13.05
N GLU A 224 17.02 -6.24 13.69
CA GLU A 224 17.26 -6.49 15.11
C GLU A 224 18.37 -7.54 15.34
N ASN A 225 18.99 -8.07 14.29
CA ASN A 225 19.90 -9.21 14.33
C ASN A 225 21.19 -8.97 13.55
N SER A 226 22.22 -8.51 14.27
CA SER A 226 23.53 -8.14 13.72
C SER A 226 24.36 -9.26 13.11
N GLN A 227 23.77 -10.45 12.89
CA GLN A 227 24.37 -11.58 12.19
C GLN A 227 23.67 -11.86 10.85
N ASP A 228 22.50 -11.26 10.61
CA ASP A 228 21.75 -11.35 9.37
C ASP A 228 22.08 -10.12 8.52
N ILE A 229 23.23 -10.15 7.86
CA ILE A 229 23.74 -9.00 7.12
C ILE A 229 23.18 -8.92 5.69
N PRO A 230 22.90 -7.72 5.16
CA PRO A 230 22.55 -7.51 3.75
C PRO A 230 23.53 -8.14 2.75
N VAL A 231 23.00 -8.63 1.62
CA VAL A 231 23.80 -9.10 0.49
C VAL A 231 24.33 -7.93 -0.33
N ILE A 232 25.59 -7.96 -0.77
CA ILE A 232 26.20 -6.92 -1.62
C ILE A 232 25.37 -6.73 -2.91
N ILE A 233 25.07 -5.49 -3.28
CA ILE A 233 24.26 -5.14 -4.46
C ILE A 233 24.98 -4.24 -5.48
N ALA A 234 26.10 -3.64 -5.08
CA ALA A 234 26.83 -2.68 -5.91
C ALA A 234 27.89 -3.30 -6.86
N ASP A 235 27.97 -4.63 -6.95
CA ASP A 235 29.00 -5.37 -7.72
C ASP A 235 28.60 -5.46 -9.18
N SER A 236 29.06 -4.50 -9.98
CA SER A 236 28.64 -4.33 -11.37
C SER A 236 29.39 -5.24 -12.34
N ASP A 237 30.65 -5.57 -12.03
CA ASP A 237 31.50 -6.38 -12.89
C ASP A 237 31.58 -7.86 -12.46
N SER A 238 30.91 -8.19 -11.35
CA SER A 238 30.73 -9.53 -10.78
C SER A 238 32.03 -10.20 -10.37
N ASP A 239 33.00 -9.41 -9.90
CA ASP A 239 34.30 -9.92 -9.45
C ASP A 239 34.38 -10.22 -7.94
N MET A 240 33.27 -9.99 -7.24
CA MET A 240 33.04 -10.27 -5.82
C MET A 240 33.77 -9.31 -4.86
N ASP A 241 34.15 -8.12 -5.30
CA ASP A 241 34.41 -7.01 -4.38
C ASP A 241 33.79 -5.71 -4.89
N ILE A 242 33.60 -4.74 -3.98
CA ILE A 242 33.19 -3.38 -4.37
C ILE A 242 34.40 -2.48 -4.27
N ASP A 243 34.91 -2.04 -5.41
CA ASP A 243 36.16 -1.31 -5.48
C ASP A 243 36.09 -0.03 -6.35
N GLY A 244 37.27 0.48 -6.72
CA GLY A 244 37.37 1.69 -7.52
C GLY A 244 36.81 1.55 -8.94
N LEU A 245 36.62 0.34 -9.45
CA LEU A 245 35.99 0.06 -10.75
C LEU A 245 34.48 0.29 -10.65
N ASP A 246 33.81 -0.26 -9.64
CA ASP A 246 32.37 -0.01 -9.43
C ASP A 246 32.10 1.47 -9.14
N LEU A 247 33.01 2.14 -8.42
CA LEU A 247 32.87 3.57 -8.17
C LEU A 247 32.91 4.38 -9.48
N VAL A 248 33.70 3.95 -10.46
CA VAL A 248 33.75 4.62 -11.77
C VAL A 248 32.43 4.45 -12.50
N ASP A 249 31.83 3.27 -12.43
CA ASP A 249 30.57 2.99 -13.11
C ASP A 249 29.38 3.69 -12.42
N LEU A 250 29.35 3.76 -11.08
CA LEU A 250 28.42 4.60 -10.33
C LEU A 250 28.49 6.07 -10.77
N ILE A 251 29.70 6.62 -10.88
CA ILE A 251 29.89 8.04 -11.26
C ILE A 251 29.35 8.33 -12.68
N PHE A 252 29.28 7.34 -13.57
CA PHE A 252 28.69 7.53 -14.89
C PHE A 252 27.15 7.62 -14.86
N GLU A 253 26.52 7.07 -13.83
CA GLU A 253 25.06 7.05 -13.68
C GLU A 253 24.54 8.07 -12.67
N LEU A 254 25.36 8.57 -11.75
CA LEU A 254 24.96 9.58 -10.77
C LEU A 254 24.26 10.79 -11.43
N ASP A 255 23.15 11.25 -10.83
CA ASP A 255 22.25 12.30 -11.32
C ASP A 255 21.40 11.90 -12.55
N ARG A 256 21.37 10.61 -12.93
CA ARG A 256 20.40 10.11 -13.92
C ARG A 256 19.04 9.94 -13.27
N HIS A 257 18.00 10.48 -13.92
CA HIS A 257 16.60 10.39 -13.45
C HIS A 257 15.68 9.69 -14.46
N ASP A 258 16.26 8.85 -15.31
CA ASP A 258 15.57 8.17 -16.42
C ASP A 258 15.70 6.65 -16.34
N CYS A 259 15.92 6.13 -15.14
CA CYS A 259 16.04 4.71 -14.87
C CYS A 259 14.66 4.07 -15.05
N THR A 260 14.53 3.29 -16.11
CA THR A 260 13.27 2.62 -16.46
C THR A 260 13.55 1.22 -16.94
N HIS A 261 12.53 0.37 -16.95
CA HIS A 261 12.63 -0.97 -17.56
C HIS A 261 13.15 -0.98 -19.01
N GLN A 262 13.06 0.15 -19.75
CA GLN A 262 13.54 0.28 -21.13
C GLN A 262 14.94 0.92 -21.22
N ALA A 263 15.40 1.56 -20.15
CA ALA A 263 16.69 2.20 -19.99
C ALA A 263 17.15 2.04 -18.53
N PRO A 264 17.48 0.81 -18.09
CA PRO A 264 17.82 0.56 -16.69
C PRO A 264 19.13 1.28 -16.32
N CYS A 265 19.18 1.75 -15.09
CA CYS A 265 20.43 2.11 -14.43
C CYS A 265 20.91 0.88 -13.65
N VAL A 266 22.21 0.64 -13.65
CA VAL A 266 22.82 -0.42 -12.86
C VAL A 266 22.84 -0.02 -11.38
N TYR A 267 22.99 1.27 -11.11
CA TYR A 267 23.16 1.83 -9.77
C TYR A 267 21.92 2.56 -9.24
N ASP A 268 20.75 2.25 -9.77
CA ASP A 268 19.45 2.55 -9.12
C ASP A 268 19.21 1.39 -8.12
N LEU A 269 19.89 1.48 -6.98
CA LEU A 269 20.07 0.43 -5.98
C LEU A 269 18.88 0.28 -5.04
N ASP A 270 18.11 1.34 -4.83
CA ASP A 270 16.81 1.30 -4.12
C ASP A 270 15.60 1.18 -5.07
N ASN A 271 15.83 1.25 -6.39
CA ASN A 271 14.85 1.04 -7.45
C ASN A 271 13.72 2.08 -7.41
N ASP A 272 14.05 3.33 -7.11
CA ASP A 272 13.14 4.47 -7.10
C ASP A 272 13.03 5.18 -8.46
N GLY A 273 13.95 4.88 -9.39
CA GLY A 273 13.96 5.36 -10.77
C GLY A 273 14.95 6.48 -11.06
N ASP A 274 15.79 6.86 -10.10
CA ASP A 274 16.97 7.69 -10.32
C ASP A 274 18.26 7.11 -9.72
N VAL A 275 19.38 7.81 -9.88
CA VAL A 275 20.67 7.44 -9.26
C VAL A 275 21.16 8.65 -8.49
N ASP A 276 20.97 8.66 -7.18
CA ASP A 276 21.09 9.85 -6.36
C ASP A 276 21.99 9.68 -5.11
N ASP A 277 21.76 10.50 -4.09
CA ASP A 277 22.53 10.45 -2.86
C ASP A 277 22.25 9.18 -2.02
N ILE A 278 21.07 8.56 -2.16
CA ILE A 278 20.71 7.29 -1.52
C ILE A 278 21.52 6.15 -2.14
N ASP A 279 21.59 6.05 -3.47
CA ASP A 279 22.39 5.01 -4.14
C ASP A 279 23.87 5.14 -3.81
N LEU A 280 24.38 6.37 -3.79
CA LEU A 280 25.76 6.63 -3.40
C LEU A 280 26.03 6.19 -1.96
N LYS A 281 25.05 6.31 -1.06
CA LYS A 281 25.15 5.82 0.31
C LYS A 281 25.16 4.29 0.35
N LEU A 282 24.20 3.63 -0.32
CA LEU A 282 24.12 2.17 -0.38
C LEU A 282 25.41 1.56 -0.96
N PHE A 283 25.96 2.19 -2.01
CA PHE A 283 27.27 1.87 -2.55
C PHE A 283 28.38 2.00 -1.49
N GLY A 284 28.39 3.11 -0.74
CA GLY A 284 29.38 3.39 0.30
C GLY A 284 29.37 2.37 1.45
N GLU A 285 28.21 1.77 1.74
CA GLU A 285 28.08 0.70 2.74
C GLU A 285 28.75 -0.60 2.29
N ASP A 286 28.71 -0.91 0.98
CA ASP A 286 29.36 -2.09 0.40
C ASP A 286 30.86 -1.84 0.08
N PHE A 287 31.29 -0.58 -0.10
CA PHE A 287 32.64 -0.24 -0.58
C PHE A 287 33.77 -0.81 0.29
N GLY A 288 34.65 -1.60 -0.33
CA GLY A 288 35.78 -2.27 0.32
C GLY A 288 35.40 -3.48 1.17
N ARG A 289 34.14 -3.95 1.10
CA ARG A 289 33.74 -5.25 1.63
C ARG A 289 34.04 -6.36 0.60
N PRO A 290 34.51 -7.53 1.05
CA PRO A 290 34.86 -8.67 0.20
C PRO A 290 33.67 -9.59 -0.11
#